data_AF-A0A524GUA5-F1
#
_entry.id   AF-A0A524GUA5-F1
#
_cell.length_a   1.000
_cell.length_b   1.000
_cell.length_c   1.000
_cell.angle_alpha   90.00
_cell.angle_beta   90.00
_cell.angle_gamma   90.00
#
_symmetry.space_group_name_H-M   'P 1'
#
loop_
_entity.id
_entity.type
_entity.pdbx_description
1 polymer ?
#
loop_
_entity_poly.entity_id
_entity_poly.type
_entity_poly.pdbx_seq_one_letter_code
_entity_poly.pdbx_strand_id
1 'polypeptide(L)'
;MPTSAIVRLPQPEFAGEVAVEQALLTRRSVRSCAQTAFLLAELSQLLWAAQGITNARGHRTAPSAGALYPLEVHALVGLMPELAAGVYHYRCREHALVPTLPGDPRRELCRAALG
;
A
#
# COMPACT_ATOMS: atom_id res chain seq x y z
N MET A 1 -1.14 6.91 -25.28
CA MET A 1 -1.29 6.00 -24.12
C MET A 1 -2.33 6.61 -23.20
N PRO A 2 -3.44 5.94 -22.84
CA PRO A 2 -4.36 6.54 -21.90
C PRO A 2 -3.64 6.60 -20.55
N THR A 3 -3.32 7.82 -20.11
CA THR A 3 -2.83 8.10 -18.77
C THR A 3 -3.94 7.71 -17.83
N SER A 4 -3.87 6.50 -17.25
CA SER A 4 -4.81 6.09 -16.22
C SER A 4 -4.74 7.14 -15.10
N ALA A 5 -5.90 7.68 -14.72
CA ALA A 5 -5.97 8.84 -13.87
C ALA A 5 -5.41 8.55 -12.47
N ILE A 6 -4.88 9.58 -11.80
CA ILE A 6 -4.46 9.49 -10.39
C ILE A 6 -5.67 9.05 -9.56
N VAL A 7 -5.49 8.02 -8.73
CA VAL A 7 -6.56 7.48 -7.87
C VAL A 7 -6.37 8.02 -6.47
N ARG A 8 -7.32 8.82 -5.99
CA ARG A 8 -7.32 9.31 -4.60
C ARG A 8 -7.78 8.19 -3.67
N LEU A 9 -7.07 8.01 -2.57
CA LEU A 9 -7.42 7.00 -1.58
C LEU A 9 -8.39 7.59 -0.54
N PRO A 10 -9.32 6.77 -0.01
CA PRO A 10 -10.13 7.17 1.15
C PRO A 10 -9.22 7.42 2.34
N GLN A 11 -9.62 8.35 3.22
CA GLN A 11 -8.82 8.67 4.41
C GLN A 11 -8.61 7.41 5.29
N PRO A 12 -7.41 7.22 5.84
CA PRO A 12 -7.13 6.11 6.73
C PRO A 12 -7.78 6.36 8.10
N GLU A 13 -8.07 5.27 8.80
CA GLU A 13 -8.56 5.30 10.17
C GLU A 13 -7.38 5.38 11.14
N PHE A 14 -7.38 6.40 11.99
CA PHE A 14 -6.31 6.65 12.96
C PHE A 14 -6.56 6.00 14.34
N ALA A 15 -7.77 5.48 14.57
CA ALA A 15 -8.17 4.82 15.79
C ALA A 15 -8.60 3.39 15.46
N GLY A 16 -7.68 2.44 15.57
CA GLY A 16 -7.95 1.02 15.36
C GLY A 16 -8.47 0.32 16.61
N GLU A 17 -9.11 -0.83 16.43
CA GLU A 17 -9.66 -1.65 17.51
C GLU A 17 -8.61 -2.58 18.16
N VAL A 18 -7.49 -2.82 17.47
CA VAL A 18 -6.45 -3.75 17.90
C VAL A 18 -5.31 -2.99 18.59
N ALA A 19 -5.05 -3.33 19.85
CA ALA A 19 -3.88 -2.83 20.57
C ALA A 19 -2.57 -3.26 19.91
N VAL A 20 -1.54 -2.40 19.96
CA VAL A 20 -0.22 -2.67 19.37
C VAL A 20 0.39 -3.94 19.93
N GLU A 21 0.27 -4.19 21.23
CA GLU A 21 0.80 -5.37 21.92
C GLU A 21 0.19 -6.65 21.36
N GLN A 22 -1.13 -6.63 21.11
CA GLN A 22 -1.86 -7.76 20.54
C GLN A 22 -1.45 -8.01 19.09
N ALA A 23 -1.31 -6.95 18.29
CA ALA A 23 -0.83 -7.05 16.91
C ALA A 23 0.58 -7.67 16.86
N LEU A 24 1.49 -7.23 17.74
CA LEU A 24 2.85 -7.76 17.82
C LEU A 24 2.88 -9.24 18.27
N LEU A 25 2.09 -9.60 19.28
CA LEU A 25 2.02 -10.97 19.80
C LEU A 25 1.51 -11.97 18.73
N THR A 26 0.48 -11.58 18.00
CA THR A 26 -0.21 -12.45 17.02
C THR A 26 0.41 -12.43 15.63
N ARG A 27 1.30 -11.48 15.33
CA ARG A 27 1.94 -11.36 14.02
C ARG A 27 2.61 -12.66 13.59
N ARG A 28 2.22 -13.19 12.43
CA ARG A 28 2.84 -14.33 11.75
C ARG A 28 3.01 -14.01 10.27
N SER A 29 3.98 -14.66 9.62
CA SER A 29 4.10 -14.59 8.17
C SER A 29 3.09 -15.55 7.55
N VAL A 30 2.07 -15.01 6.89
CA VAL A 30 1.04 -15.80 6.19
C VAL A 30 1.48 -15.98 4.73
N ARG A 31 1.47 -17.23 4.25
CA ARG A 31 1.92 -17.60 2.89
C ARG A 31 0.81 -18.20 2.02
N SER A 32 -0.39 -18.32 2.57
CA SER A 32 -1.60 -18.72 1.85
C SER A 32 -2.60 -17.57 1.96
N CYS A 33 -2.97 -16.97 0.84
CA CYS A 33 -3.90 -15.84 0.79
C CYS A 33 -5.21 -16.30 0.15
N ALA A 34 -6.32 -15.79 0.67
CA ALA A 34 -7.62 -16.00 0.06
C ALA A 34 -7.68 -15.38 -1.35
N GLN A 35 -8.43 -15.99 -2.26
CA GLN A 35 -8.68 -15.46 -3.60
C GLN A 35 -9.87 -14.48 -3.61
N THR A 36 -9.96 -13.63 -2.59
CA THR A 36 -11.01 -12.64 -2.42
C THR A 36 -10.53 -11.27 -2.88
N ALA A 37 -11.46 -10.46 -3.39
CA ALA A 37 -11.15 -9.09 -3.76
C ALA A 37 -10.86 -8.26 -2.50
N PHE A 38 -9.91 -7.33 -2.62
CA PHE A 38 -9.56 -6.39 -1.55
C PHE A 38 -10.32 -5.08 -1.75
N LEU A 39 -10.64 -4.37 -0.67
CA LEU A 39 -11.29 -3.07 -0.73
C LEU A 39 -10.26 -1.94 -0.87
N LEU A 40 -10.65 -0.84 -1.52
CA LEU A 40 -9.75 0.31 -1.67
C LEU A 40 -9.37 0.94 -0.32
N ALA A 41 -10.29 0.90 0.65
CA ALA A 41 -10.06 1.38 2.01
C ALA A 41 -9.00 0.57 2.77
N GLU A 42 -9.00 -0.76 2.59
CA GLU A 42 -7.99 -1.62 3.23
C GLU A 42 -6.60 -1.35 2.63
N LEU A 43 -6.51 -1.16 1.30
CA LEU A 43 -5.25 -0.80 0.66
C LEU A 43 -4.77 0.59 1.13
N SER A 44 -5.69 1.54 1.24
CA SER A 44 -5.41 2.87 1.78
C SER A 44 -4.79 2.79 3.17
N GLN A 45 -5.41 2.02 4.07
CA GLN A 45 -4.94 1.83 5.44
C GLN A 45 -3.52 1.26 5.49
N LEU A 46 -3.24 0.24 4.68
CA LEU A 46 -1.91 -0.38 4.60
C LEU A 46 -0.84 0.58 4.07
N LEU A 47 -1.16 1.35 3.03
CA LEU A 47 -0.22 2.32 2.44
C LEU A 47 0.08 3.46 3.40
N TRP A 48 -0.93 3.96 4.12
CA TRP A 48 -0.72 4.94 5.17
C TRP A 48 0.11 4.35 6.32
N ALA A 49 -0.19 3.13 6.79
CA ALA A 49 0.60 2.49 7.83
C ALA A 49 2.09 2.33 7.41
N ALA A 50 2.35 2.02 6.14
CA ALA A 50 3.71 1.82 5.62
C ALA A 50 4.54 3.11 5.51
N GLN A 51 4.01 4.17 4.88
CA GLN A 51 4.75 5.43 4.60
C GLN A 51 3.84 6.68 4.63
N GLY A 52 2.73 6.65 5.33
CA GLY A 52 1.77 7.76 5.46
C GLY A 52 2.32 8.95 6.25
N ILE A 53 1.77 10.15 6.04
CA ILE A 53 2.13 11.36 6.79
C ILE A 53 1.37 11.39 8.11
N THR A 54 2.05 11.74 9.21
CA THR A 54 1.49 11.80 10.57
C THR A 54 1.41 13.22 11.14
N ASN A 55 2.05 14.21 10.53
CA ASN A 55 1.96 15.61 10.96
C ASN A 55 2.23 16.61 9.83
N ALA A 56 1.98 17.89 10.10
CA ALA A 56 2.20 18.99 9.16
C ALA A 56 3.66 19.18 8.71
N ARG A 57 4.63 18.65 9.46
CA ARG A 57 6.06 18.66 9.09
C ARG A 57 6.40 17.58 8.04
N GLY A 58 5.43 16.75 7.67
CA GLY A 58 5.63 15.68 6.69
C GLY A 58 6.31 14.44 7.27
N HIS A 59 6.35 14.28 8.60
CA HIS A 59 6.88 13.07 9.20
C HIS A 59 6.05 11.86 8.79
N ARG A 60 6.72 10.71 8.64
CA ARG A 60 6.07 9.46 8.24
C ARG A 60 5.67 8.60 9.43
N THR A 61 4.80 7.63 9.19
CA THR A 61 4.54 6.52 10.10
C THR A 61 5.82 5.71 10.36
N ALA A 62 6.69 5.57 9.35
CA ALA A 62 8.00 4.94 9.47
C ALA A 62 9.12 5.98 9.74
N PRO A 63 9.90 5.86 10.82
CA PRO A 63 11.03 6.76 11.06
C PRO A 63 12.13 6.57 9.99
N SER A 64 12.90 7.63 9.73
CA SER A 64 13.99 7.61 8.76
C SER A 64 15.12 8.55 9.20
N ALA A 65 16.37 8.14 8.99
CA ALA A 65 17.54 8.92 9.34
C ALA A 65 17.51 10.29 8.64
N GLY A 66 17.62 11.36 9.43
CA GLY A 66 17.56 12.73 8.92
C GLY A 66 16.23 13.14 8.28
N ALA A 67 15.15 12.38 8.49
CA ALA A 67 13.86 12.58 7.81
C ALA A 67 13.96 12.62 6.28
N LEU A 68 14.91 11.87 5.70
CA LEU A 68 15.16 11.86 4.25
C LEU A 68 14.14 11.01 3.49
N TYR A 69 13.57 9.99 4.13
CA TYR A 69 12.53 9.10 3.58
C TYR A 69 12.85 8.56 2.18
N PRO A 70 13.97 7.82 2.01
CA PRO A 70 14.42 7.36 0.69
C PRO A 70 13.59 6.17 0.14
N LEU A 71 12.73 5.58 0.95
CA LEU A 71 11.92 4.42 0.57
C LEU A 71 10.61 4.87 -0.09
N GLU A 72 10.32 4.29 -1.25
CA GLU A 72 9.08 4.49 -1.99
C GLU A 72 8.24 3.21 -1.95
N VAL A 73 6.90 3.34 -2.00
CA VAL A 73 5.99 2.19 -1.98
C VAL A 73 5.29 2.07 -3.33
N HIS A 74 5.44 0.90 -3.94
CA HIS A 74 4.70 0.50 -5.13
C HIS A 74 3.71 -0.61 -4.77
N ALA A 75 2.43 -0.38 -5.01
CA ALA A 75 1.37 -1.35 -4.83
C ALA A 75 1.15 -2.12 -6.13
N LEU A 76 1.38 -3.43 -6.11
CA LEU A 76 0.97 -4.33 -7.18
C LEU A 76 -0.46 -4.79 -6.87
N VAL A 77 -1.41 -4.25 -7.62
CA VAL A 77 -2.84 -4.50 -7.49
C VAL A 77 -3.26 -5.61 -8.43
N GLY A 78 -3.93 -6.62 -7.86
CA GLY A 78 -4.51 -7.75 -8.59
C GLY A 78 -6.02 -7.67 -8.67
N LEU A 79 -6.70 -8.36 -7.75
CA LEU A 79 -8.16 -8.43 -7.71
C LEU A 79 -8.75 -7.37 -6.77
N MET A 80 -9.32 -6.31 -7.33
CA MET A 80 -10.02 -5.26 -6.60
C MET A 80 -11.13 -4.66 -7.48
N PRO A 81 -12.35 -4.40 -6.97
CA PRO A 81 -13.46 -3.91 -7.80
C PRO A 81 -13.27 -2.46 -8.25
N GLU A 82 -12.64 -1.64 -7.40
CA GLU A 82 -12.53 -0.19 -7.57
C GLU A 82 -11.25 0.24 -8.31
N LEU A 83 -10.34 -0.69 -8.58
CA LEU A 83 -9.03 -0.40 -9.15
C LEU A 83 -8.58 -1.51 -10.09
N ALA A 84 -8.24 -1.13 -11.32
CA ALA A 84 -7.72 -2.07 -12.32
C ALA A 84 -6.43 -2.76 -11.85
N ALA A 85 -6.20 -3.98 -12.33
CA ALA A 85 -4.92 -4.64 -12.10
C ALA A 85 -3.76 -3.84 -12.71
N GLY A 86 -2.70 -3.68 -11.94
CA GLY A 86 -1.59 -2.80 -12.29
C GLY A 86 -0.59 -2.63 -11.17
N VAL A 87 0.52 -1.97 -11.48
CA VAL A 87 1.45 -1.41 -10.49
C VAL A 87 1.18 0.07 -10.35
N TYR A 88 1.11 0.52 -9.10
CA TYR A 88 0.83 1.89 -8.74
C TYR A 88 1.88 2.41 -7.76
N HIS A 89 2.37 3.62 -7.98
CA HIS A 89 3.23 4.35 -7.04
C HIS A 89 2.38 5.10 -6.02
N TYR A 90 2.66 4.91 -4.73
CA TYR A 90 1.96 5.62 -3.65
C TYR A 90 2.56 7.00 -3.38
N ARG A 91 1.80 8.04 -3.72
CA ARG A 91 2.13 9.43 -3.42
C ARG A 91 1.54 9.83 -2.08
N CYS A 92 2.26 9.48 -1.03
CA CYS A 92 1.95 9.77 0.37
C CYS A 92 1.54 11.22 0.70
N ARG A 93 2.06 12.25 0.01
CA ARG A 93 1.65 13.66 0.21
C ARG A 93 0.22 13.94 -0.25
N GLU A 94 -0.19 13.30 -1.33
CA GLU A 94 -1.53 13.45 -1.91
C GLU A 94 -2.49 12.37 -1.41
N HIS A 95 -1.94 11.38 -0.69
CA HIS A 95 -2.62 10.15 -0.32
C HIS A 95 -3.35 9.54 -1.53
N ALA A 96 -2.55 9.25 -2.57
CA ALA A 96 -3.05 8.81 -3.87
C ALA A 96 -2.13 7.79 -4.53
N LEU A 97 -2.68 7.03 -5.48
CA LEU A 97 -1.98 6.07 -6.31
C LEU A 97 -1.82 6.62 -7.74
N VAL A 98 -0.59 6.58 -8.24
CA VAL A 98 -0.27 6.92 -9.63
C VAL A 98 0.06 5.63 -10.38
N PRO A 99 -0.67 5.29 -11.46
CA PRO A 99 -0.40 4.07 -12.22
C PRO A 99 0.95 4.17 -12.92
N THR A 100 1.78 3.13 -12.77
CA THR A 100 3.12 3.04 -13.38
C THR A 100 3.22 1.93 -14.41
N LEU A 101 2.49 0.83 -14.23
CA LEU A 101 2.47 -0.30 -15.17
C LEU A 101 1.06 -0.89 -15.23
N PRO A 102 0.41 -0.95 -16.40
CA PRO A 102 -0.88 -1.64 -16.54
C PRO A 102 -0.72 -3.17 -16.61
N GLY A 103 -1.79 -3.89 -16.27
CA GLY A 103 -1.83 -5.35 -16.35
C GLY A 103 -1.52 -6.02 -15.01
N ASP A 104 -1.66 -7.34 -14.94
CA ASP A 104 -1.47 -8.13 -13.71
C ASP A 104 -0.12 -8.88 -13.73
N PRO A 105 0.99 -8.30 -13.23
CA PRO A 105 2.29 -8.94 -13.26
C PRO A 105 2.54 -9.89 -12.08
N ARG A 106 1.50 -10.31 -11.33
CA ARG A 106 1.67 -11.15 -10.13
C ARG A 106 2.37 -12.46 -10.44
N ARG A 107 2.07 -13.09 -11.58
CA ARG A 107 2.68 -14.38 -11.97
C ARG A 107 4.16 -14.22 -12.28
N GLU A 108 4.51 -13.17 -13.01
CA GLU A 108 5.89 -12.82 -13.35
C GLU A 108 6.69 -12.48 -12.09
N LEU A 109 6.13 -11.67 -11.20
CA LEU A 109 6.76 -11.32 -9.92
C LEU A 109 6.99 -12.56 -9.05
N CYS A 110 5.98 -13.41 -8.89
CA CYS A 110 6.11 -14.66 -8.14
C CYS A 110 7.24 -15.53 -8.72
N ARG A 111 7.33 -15.66 -10.06
CA ARG A 111 8.40 -16.43 -10.70
C ARG A 111 9.78 -15.82 -10.43
N ALA A 112 9.92 -14.50 -10.53
CA ALA A 112 11.19 -13.81 -10.29
C ALA A 112 11.65 -13.88 -8.83
N ALA A 113 10.73 -13.97 -7.87
CA ALA A 113 11.03 -14.00 -6.44
C ALA A 113 11.44 -15.39 -5.89
N LEU A 114 11.27 -16.46 -6.67
CA LEU A 114 11.54 -17.83 -6.23
C LEU A 114 13.01 -18.27 -6.36
N GLY A 115 13.84 -17.52 -7.09
CA GLY A 115 15.25 -17.87 -7.34
C GLY A 115 15.43 -18.95 -8.38
#